data_AF-A0A2W4TIP6-F1
#
_entry.id   AF-A0A2W4TIP6-F1
#
_cell.length_a   1.000
_cell.length_b   1.000
_cell.length_c   1.000
_cell.angle_alpha   90.00
_cell.angle_beta   90.00
_cell.angle_gamma   90.00
#
_symmetry.space_group_name_H-M   'P 1'
#
loop_
_entity.id
_entity.type
_entity.pdbx_description
1 polymer ?
#
loop_
_entity_poly.entity_id
_entity_poly.type
_entity_poly.pdbx_seq_one_letter_code
_entity_poly.pdbx_strand_id
1 'polypeptide(L)'
;MSSSPLRRRGRYLLLAVATGALAWLAGGAITAGMADHYALSDPARALAWRSDHPEALYQQARRLAADPAQQEAAAELARRALRANPLDGRSYRVLAGLAEARGNRAEAARLYAVAAQRAPRDALSQAWMLDYHLAEGDLPAAMRNLDLMLRVNPALFVTLEPMLLSLASEPRAHEALADRLASAPPWRGRLLALVAAKAPDRQAVAPLFDRLRKAPGGLAPAELSVWLDRLGRDGEWGQAYLIWVSQLPPERLQGLGNLYNGSFEWEPGQGAFHWRLARVAGARIDRLPTDGAQGRLALRVAFEDRRVPFANVSQLLALAPGRYTLSGQAKPDNLRTERGLVWTVTCASGGAALGETAPLRGNGPWRQFEAAFEVPAQDCAAQWLVLRLPARIPAEQRIGGRAWFDAMKITRVRVSN
;
A
#
# COMPACT_ATOMS: atom_id res chain seq x y z
N MET A 1 -16.91 4.85 -88.81
CA MET A 1 -16.08 4.09 -87.86
C MET A 1 -14.62 4.34 -88.18
N SER A 2 -13.88 5.14 -87.40
CA SER A 2 -12.42 5.14 -87.44
C SER A 2 -11.89 5.76 -86.14
N SER A 3 -11.65 4.89 -85.14
CA SER A 3 -10.93 5.27 -83.93
C SER A 3 -9.47 5.48 -84.27
N SER A 4 -8.98 6.71 -84.12
CA SER A 4 -7.60 7.08 -84.48
C SER A 4 -6.57 6.21 -83.73
N PRO A 5 -5.54 5.67 -84.41
CA PRO A 5 -4.56 4.76 -83.82
C PRO A 5 -3.73 5.40 -82.69
N LEU A 6 -3.70 6.74 -82.63
CA LEU A 6 -3.05 7.53 -81.58
C LEU A 6 -3.74 7.40 -80.21
N ARG A 7 -5.07 7.33 -80.16
CA ARG A 7 -5.83 7.14 -78.90
C ARG A 7 -5.66 5.72 -78.32
N ARG A 8 -5.47 4.72 -79.19
CA ARG A 8 -5.22 3.32 -78.78
C ARG A 8 -3.82 3.20 -78.15
N ARG A 9 -2.79 3.77 -78.78
CA ARG A 9 -1.41 3.78 -78.25
C ARG A 9 -1.29 4.48 -76.89
N GLY A 10 -1.98 5.60 -76.69
CA GLY A 10 -2.02 6.29 -75.40
C GLY A 10 -2.67 5.47 -74.26
N ARG A 11 -3.72 4.69 -74.55
CA ARG A 11 -4.34 3.77 -73.57
C ARG A 11 -3.42 2.63 -73.16
N TYR A 12 -2.68 2.03 -74.10
CA TYR A 12 -1.73 0.97 -73.77
C TYR A 12 -0.54 1.49 -72.95
N LEU A 13 -0.09 2.73 -73.21
CA LEU A 13 0.98 3.36 -72.43
C LEU A 13 0.52 3.64 -70.99
N LEU A 14 -0.70 4.17 -70.80
CA LEU A 14 -1.29 4.41 -69.48
C LEU A 14 -1.53 3.10 -68.71
N LEU A 15 -2.00 2.05 -69.37
CA LEU A 15 -2.14 0.72 -68.78
C LEU A 15 -0.79 0.16 -68.34
N ALA A 16 0.25 0.25 -69.18
CA ALA A 16 1.59 -0.22 -68.85
C ALA A 16 2.19 0.52 -67.63
N VAL A 17 2.03 1.85 -67.58
CA VAL A 17 2.46 2.67 -66.44
C VAL A 17 1.68 2.30 -65.17
N ALA A 18 0.36 2.14 -65.27
CA ALA A 18 -0.47 1.74 -64.14
C ALA A 18 -0.13 0.34 -63.61
N THR A 19 0.10 -0.64 -64.50
CA THR A 19 0.54 -1.98 -64.10
C THR A 19 1.93 -1.98 -63.49
N GLY A 20 2.85 -1.15 -64.01
CA GLY A 20 4.18 -0.97 -63.43
C GLY A 20 4.11 -0.35 -62.03
N ALA A 21 3.27 0.66 -61.83
CA ALA A 21 3.05 1.27 -60.53
C ALA A 21 2.42 0.28 -59.53
N LEU A 22 1.42 -0.50 -59.95
CA LEU A 22 0.80 -1.53 -59.10
C LEU A 22 1.78 -2.65 -58.73
N ALA A 23 2.59 -3.13 -59.68
CA ALA A 23 3.62 -4.13 -59.41
C ALA A 23 4.70 -3.60 -58.45
N TRP A 24 5.07 -2.33 -58.58
CA TRP A 24 6.01 -1.66 -57.68
C TRP A 24 5.43 -1.51 -56.26
N LEU A 25 4.16 -1.09 -56.14
CA LEU A 25 3.47 -1.01 -54.85
C LEU A 25 3.27 -2.38 -54.20
N ALA A 26 2.88 -3.40 -54.97
CA ALA A 26 2.73 -4.77 -54.47
C ALA A 26 4.09 -5.36 -54.03
N GLY A 27 5.15 -5.12 -54.79
CA GLY A 27 6.51 -5.47 -54.41
C GLY A 27 6.95 -4.79 -53.11
N GLY A 28 6.68 -3.49 -52.96
CA GLY A 28 6.96 -2.74 -51.73
C GLY A 28 6.18 -3.24 -50.51
N ALA A 29 4.93 -3.66 -50.69
CA ALA A 29 4.13 -4.25 -49.62
C ALA A 29 4.66 -5.63 -49.18
N ILE A 30 5.10 -6.46 -50.13
CA ILE A 30 5.68 -7.78 -49.84
C ILE A 30 7.01 -7.64 -49.12
N THR A 31 7.90 -6.74 -49.57
CA THR A 31 9.20 -6.52 -48.92
C THR A 31 9.04 -5.96 -47.51
N ALA A 32 8.09 -5.03 -47.30
CA ALA A 32 7.75 -4.53 -45.98
C ALA A 32 7.22 -5.64 -45.06
N GLY A 33 6.22 -6.42 -45.53
CA GLY A 33 5.63 -7.50 -44.74
C GLY A 33 6.62 -8.62 -44.38
N MET A 34 7.51 -8.98 -45.31
CA MET A 34 8.57 -9.97 -45.04
C MET A 34 9.61 -9.44 -44.06
N ALA A 35 10.00 -8.16 -44.17
CA ALA A 35 10.93 -7.55 -43.23
C ALA A 35 10.33 -7.46 -41.81
N ASP A 36 9.06 -7.06 -41.68
CA ASP A 36 8.33 -7.06 -40.39
C ASP A 36 8.25 -8.47 -39.78
N HIS A 37 7.93 -9.48 -40.60
CA HIS A 37 7.84 -10.87 -40.15
C HIS A 37 9.15 -11.39 -39.54
N TYR A 38 10.28 -11.08 -40.18
CA TYR A 38 11.59 -11.56 -39.72
C TYR A 38 12.26 -10.65 -38.69
N ALA A 39 11.80 -9.41 -38.48
CA ALA A 39 12.54 -8.39 -37.71
C ALA A 39 12.95 -8.84 -36.30
N LEU A 40 12.11 -9.62 -35.61
CA LEU A 40 12.38 -10.11 -34.26
C LEU A 40 13.17 -11.43 -34.24
N SER A 41 12.80 -12.38 -35.11
CA SER A 41 13.36 -13.74 -35.13
C SER A 41 14.71 -13.79 -35.87
N ASP A 42 14.79 -13.19 -37.06
CA ASP A 42 15.94 -13.18 -37.95
C ASP A 42 16.15 -11.77 -38.56
N PRO A 43 16.68 -10.81 -37.77
CA PRO A 43 16.93 -9.45 -38.20
C PRO A 43 17.90 -9.37 -39.38
N ALA A 44 18.86 -10.28 -39.52
CA ALA A 44 19.75 -10.30 -40.69
C ALA A 44 18.94 -10.57 -41.97
N ARG A 45 18.02 -11.54 -41.94
CA ARG A 45 17.10 -11.80 -43.06
C ARG A 45 16.13 -10.66 -43.30
N ALA A 46 15.61 -10.03 -42.25
CA ALA A 46 14.77 -8.84 -42.38
C ALA A 46 15.50 -7.69 -43.10
N LEU A 47 16.79 -7.49 -42.77
CA LEU A 47 17.64 -6.47 -43.41
C LEU A 47 17.97 -6.79 -44.88
N ALA A 48 17.93 -8.06 -45.28
CA ALA A 48 18.04 -8.46 -46.69
C ALA A 48 16.79 -8.09 -47.50
N TRP A 49 15.61 -8.14 -46.89
CA TRP A 49 14.36 -7.65 -47.51
C TRP A 49 14.27 -6.13 -47.53
N ARG A 50 14.68 -5.49 -46.43
CA ARG A 50 14.63 -4.03 -46.28
C ARG A 50 15.78 -3.54 -45.40
N SER A 51 16.78 -2.93 -46.02
CA SER A 51 18.04 -2.55 -45.36
C SER A 51 17.92 -1.40 -44.35
N ASP A 52 16.85 -0.60 -44.43
CA ASP A 52 16.53 0.50 -43.51
C ASP A 52 15.48 0.13 -42.46
N HIS A 53 15.13 -1.16 -42.31
CA HIS A 53 14.08 -1.59 -41.40
C HIS A 53 14.45 -1.33 -39.93
N PRO A 54 13.74 -0.45 -39.21
CA PRO A 54 14.19 0.06 -37.91
C PRO A 54 14.28 -1.01 -36.82
N GLU A 55 13.27 -1.88 -36.69
CA GLU A 55 13.30 -2.94 -35.67
C GLU A 55 14.41 -3.97 -35.93
N ALA A 56 14.59 -4.41 -37.18
CA ALA A 56 15.65 -5.33 -37.57
C ALA A 56 17.05 -4.73 -37.33
N LEU A 57 17.26 -3.45 -37.66
CA LEU A 57 18.51 -2.75 -37.37
C LEU A 57 18.80 -2.73 -35.86
N TYR A 58 17.81 -2.39 -35.03
CA TYR A 58 17.93 -2.41 -33.57
C TYR A 58 18.24 -3.82 -33.03
N GLN A 59 17.48 -4.83 -33.47
CA GLN A 59 17.63 -6.21 -33.02
C GLN A 59 19.02 -6.78 -33.39
N GLN A 60 19.49 -6.51 -34.61
CA GLN A 60 20.84 -6.89 -35.03
C GLN A 60 21.91 -6.12 -34.22
N ALA A 61 21.75 -4.80 -34.05
CA ALA A 61 22.68 -4.01 -33.24
C ALA A 61 22.80 -4.56 -31.82
N ARG A 62 21.67 -4.90 -31.18
CA ARG A 62 21.65 -5.49 -29.83
C ARG A 62 22.37 -6.83 -29.76
N ARG A 63 22.22 -7.69 -30.79
CA ARG A 63 22.93 -8.99 -30.85
C ARG A 63 24.44 -8.79 -30.99
N LEU A 64 24.86 -7.90 -31.89
CA LEU A 64 26.28 -7.63 -32.13
C LEU A 64 26.95 -6.93 -30.94
N ALA A 65 26.21 -6.12 -30.18
CA ALA A 65 26.74 -5.41 -29.02
C ALA A 65 27.23 -6.35 -27.89
N ALA A 66 26.77 -7.61 -27.87
CA ALA A 66 27.22 -8.59 -26.88
C ALA A 66 28.64 -9.12 -27.16
N ASP A 67 29.14 -8.98 -28.39
CA ASP A 67 30.48 -9.41 -28.80
C ASP A 67 31.43 -8.20 -28.85
N PRO A 68 32.49 -8.17 -28.02
CA PRO A 68 33.50 -7.10 -28.04
C PRO A 68 34.10 -6.84 -29.43
N ALA A 69 34.26 -7.87 -30.26
CA ALA A 69 34.83 -7.73 -31.60
C ALA A 69 33.89 -7.01 -32.58
N GLN A 70 32.59 -6.96 -32.29
CA GLN A 70 31.56 -6.44 -33.19
C GLN A 70 30.92 -5.13 -32.68
N GLN A 71 31.51 -4.50 -31.65
CA GLN A 71 30.99 -3.27 -31.05
C GLN A 71 30.87 -2.10 -32.04
N GLU A 72 31.80 -1.95 -32.99
CA GLU A 72 31.70 -0.91 -34.02
C GLU A 72 30.59 -1.18 -35.04
N ALA A 73 30.43 -2.44 -35.46
CA ALA A 73 29.32 -2.85 -36.31
C ALA A 73 27.97 -2.64 -35.61
N ALA A 74 27.89 -2.98 -34.32
CA ALA A 74 26.73 -2.71 -33.48
C ALA A 74 26.41 -1.21 -33.39
N ALA A 75 27.43 -0.37 -33.20
CA ALA A 75 27.25 1.08 -33.13
C ALA A 75 26.70 1.64 -34.45
N GLU A 76 27.22 1.20 -35.60
CA GLU A 76 26.73 1.69 -36.90
C GLU A 76 25.29 1.24 -37.18
N LEU A 77 24.95 0.00 -36.85
CA LEU A 77 23.56 -0.48 -36.97
C LEU A 77 22.61 0.29 -36.05
N ALA A 78 23.02 0.59 -34.81
CA ALA A 78 22.22 1.41 -33.90
C ALA A 78 22.03 2.85 -34.42
N ARG A 79 23.08 3.48 -34.99
CA ARG A 79 22.96 4.81 -35.62
C ARG A 79 22.05 4.79 -36.84
N ARG A 80 22.13 3.74 -37.68
CA ARG A 80 21.20 3.52 -38.80
C ARG A 80 19.76 3.36 -38.31
N ALA A 81 19.55 2.58 -37.25
CA ALA A 81 18.22 2.42 -36.65
C ALA A 81 17.65 3.77 -36.19
N LEU A 82 18.48 4.64 -35.59
CA LEU A 82 18.08 5.99 -35.19
C LEU A 82 17.80 6.93 -36.36
N ARG A 83 18.51 6.80 -37.49
CA ARG A 83 18.18 7.54 -38.72
C ARG A 83 16.83 7.11 -39.29
N ALA A 84 16.52 5.82 -39.23
CA ALA A 84 15.25 5.26 -39.72
C ALA A 84 14.07 5.53 -38.76
N ASN A 85 14.30 5.51 -37.45
CA ASN A 85 13.29 5.81 -36.43
C ASN A 85 13.93 6.59 -35.26
N PRO A 86 13.98 7.93 -35.34
CA PRO A 86 14.59 8.76 -34.30
C PRO A 86 13.89 8.67 -32.95
N LEU A 87 12.60 8.32 -32.90
CA LEU A 87 11.82 8.29 -31.66
C LEU A 87 12.02 7.00 -30.86
N ASP A 88 12.70 5.99 -31.42
CA ASP A 88 12.98 4.75 -30.71
C ASP A 88 14.11 4.91 -29.69
N GLY A 89 13.76 4.97 -28.41
CA GLY A 89 14.72 5.06 -27.31
C GLY A 89 15.66 3.85 -27.20
N ARG A 90 15.29 2.67 -27.71
CA ARG A 90 16.04 1.42 -27.48
C ARG A 90 17.38 1.40 -28.21
N SER A 91 17.49 2.06 -29.36
CA SER A 91 18.75 2.18 -30.10
C SER A 91 19.74 3.11 -29.39
N TYR A 92 19.25 4.13 -28.66
CA TYR A 92 20.11 4.92 -27.77
C TYR A 92 20.69 4.07 -26.64
N ARG A 93 19.91 3.13 -26.06
CA ARG A 93 20.43 2.20 -25.06
C ARG A 93 21.58 1.33 -25.59
N VAL A 94 21.50 0.86 -26.83
CA VAL A 94 22.59 0.08 -27.44
C VAL A 94 23.87 0.93 -27.50
N LEU A 95 23.77 2.16 -27.98
CA LEU A 95 24.92 3.08 -28.00
C LEU A 95 25.43 3.39 -26.58
N ALA A 96 24.53 3.51 -25.60
CA ALA A 96 24.89 3.75 -24.21
C ALA A 96 25.70 2.60 -23.60
N GLY A 97 25.26 1.36 -23.79
CA GLY A 97 25.99 0.17 -23.33
C GLY A 97 27.36 0.03 -24.01
N LEU A 98 27.48 0.42 -25.29
CA LEU A 98 28.77 0.45 -25.97
C LEU A 98 29.69 1.57 -25.45
N ALA A 99 29.15 2.72 -25.06
CA ALA A 99 29.94 3.79 -24.42
C ALA A 99 30.43 3.36 -23.03
N GLU A 100 29.57 2.68 -22.28
CA GLU A 100 29.88 2.09 -20.97
C GLU A 100 30.98 1.03 -21.07
N ALA A 101 30.91 0.12 -22.06
CA ALA A 101 31.94 -0.89 -22.30
C ALA A 101 33.32 -0.28 -22.63
N ARG A 102 33.36 0.95 -23.15
CA ARG A 102 34.58 1.72 -23.42
C ARG A 102 35.04 2.57 -22.22
N GLY A 103 34.36 2.48 -21.08
CA GLY A 103 34.66 3.26 -19.88
C GLY A 103 34.20 4.73 -19.93
N ASN A 104 33.47 5.14 -20.98
CA ASN A 104 32.97 6.51 -21.10
C ASN A 104 31.62 6.67 -20.37
N ARG A 105 31.67 6.72 -19.03
CA ARG A 105 30.48 6.80 -18.17
C ARG A 105 29.62 8.04 -18.42
N ALA A 106 30.22 9.18 -18.74
CA ALA A 106 29.49 10.42 -19.01
C ALA A 106 28.64 10.32 -20.28
N GLU A 107 29.21 9.78 -21.37
CA GLU A 107 28.46 9.57 -22.61
C GLU A 107 27.42 8.47 -22.46
N ALA A 108 27.74 7.38 -21.73
CA ALA A 108 26.78 6.35 -21.39
C ALA A 108 25.57 6.96 -20.66
N ALA A 109 25.79 7.77 -19.62
CA ALA A 109 24.73 8.43 -18.87
C ALA A 109 23.84 9.31 -19.76
N ARG A 110 24.45 10.11 -20.63
CA ARG A 110 23.72 10.96 -21.58
C ARG A 110 22.83 10.14 -22.51
N LEU A 111 23.35 9.03 -23.04
CA LEU A 111 22.61 8.15 -23.97
C LEU A 111 21.53 7.34 -23.26
N TYR A 112 21.80 6.80 -22.06
CA TYR A 112 20.81 6.12 -21.24
C TYR A 112 19.68 7.06 -20.81
N ALA A 113 19.97 8.32 -20.50
CA ALA A 113 18.94 9.33 -20.18
C ALA A 113 18.00 9.57 -21.37
N VAL A 114 18.55 9.72 -22.59
CA VAL A 114 17.73 9.84 -23.81
C VAL A 114 16.91 8.56 -24.05
N ALA A 115 17.52 7.39 -23.85
CA ALA A 115 16.84 6.11 -24.00
C ALA A 115 15.67 5.97 -23.02
N ALA A 116 15.88 6.26 -21.73
CA ALA A 116 14.85 6.21 -20.69
C ALA A 116 13.72 7.21 -20.92
N GLN A 117 14.02 8.39 -21.49
CA GLN A 117 13.01 9.39 -21.85
C GLN A 117 12.16 8.96 -23.05
N ARG A 118 12.79 8.42 -24.10
CA ARG A 118 12.11 8.05 -25.36
C ARG A 118 11.44 6.68 -25.31
N ALA A 119 11.93 5.78 -24.46
CA ALA A 119 11.32 4.48 -24.20
C ALA A 119 11.11 4.28 -22.68
N PRO A 120 10.10 4.93 -22.06
CA PRO A 120 9.85 4.81 -20.62
C PRO A 120 9.59 3.38 -20.12
N ARG A 121 9.17 2.48 -21.04
CA ARG A 121 8.92 1.05 -20.75
C ARG A 121 10.15 0.16 -20.94
N ASP A 122 11.28 0.68 -21.40
CA ASP A 122 12.53 -0.09 -21.51
C ASP A 122 13.15 -0.27 -20.12
N ALA A 123 12.90 -1.42 -19.50
CA ALA A 123 13.31 -1.70 -18.13
C ALA A 123 14.83 -1.64 -17.92
N LEU A 124 15.63 -1.95 -18.95
CA LEU A 124 17.09 -1.92 -18.87
C LEU A 124 17.62 -0.48 -18.79
N SER A 125 17.09 0.43 -19.60
CA SER A 125 17.41 1.86 -19.49
C SER A 125 16.97 2.44 -18.15
N GLN A 126 15.78 2.08 -17.67
CA GLN A 126 15.31 2.56 -16.36
C GLN A 126 16.16 2.02 -15.21
N ALA A 127 16.54 0.74 -15.25
CA ALA A 127 17.40 0.12 -14.23
C ALA A 127 18.79 0.75 -14.19
N TRP A 128 19.39 0.99 -15.36
CA TRP A 128 20.70 1.65 -15.43
C TRP A 128 20.63 3.09 -14.89
N MET A 129 19.61 3.85 -15.28
CA MET A 129 19.43 5.22 -14.77
C MET A 129 19.14 5.24 -13.26
N LEU A 130 18.38 4.26 -12.74
CA LEU A 130 18.18 4.11 -11.29
C LEU A 130 19.52 3.93 -10.58
N ASP A 131 20.35 2.99 -11.01
CA ASP A 131 21.68 2.74 -10.43
C ASP A 131 22.58 3.97 -10.51
N TYR A 132 22.63 4.61 -11.68
CA TYR A 132 23.39 5.85 -11.89
C TYR A 132 22.94 6.95 -10.91
N HIS A 133 21.63 7.22 -10.82
CA HIS A 133 21.12 8.27 -9.93
C HIS A 133 21.32 7.95 -8.44
N LEU A 134 21.26 6.68 -8.05
CA LEU A 134 21.60 6.27 -6.67
C LEU A 134 23.08 6.50 -6.38
N ALA A 135 23.98 6.17 -7.31
CA ALA A 135 25.42 6.37 -7.18
C ALA A 135 25.82 7.85 -7.08
N GLU A 136 25.16 8.71 -7.87
CA GLU A 136 25.38 10.17 -7.83
C GLU A 136 24.65 10.87 -6.66
N GLY A 137 23.82 10.15 -5.91
CA GLY A 137 23.01 10.72 -4.82
C GLY A 137 21.81 11.56 -5.27
N ASP A 138 21.43 11.50 -6.55
CA ASP A 138 20.21 12.14 -7.08
C ASP A 138 18.98 11.27 -6.76
N LEU A 139 18.60 11.28 -5.48
CA LEU A 139 17.48 10.48 -4.96
C LEU A 139 16.14 10.86 -5.61
N PRO A 140 15.82 12.15 -5.88
CA PRO A 140 14.61 12.50 -6.61
C PRO A 140 14.54 11.85 -8.01
N ALA A 141 15.65 11.81 -8.75
CA ALA A 141 15.70 11.13 -10.05
C ALA A 141 15.57 9.61 -9.93
N ALA A 142 16.33 9.01 -9.01
CA ALA A 142 16.25 7.58 -8.72
C ALA A 142 14.80 7.14 -8.42
N MET A 143 14.06 7.90 -7.60
CA MET A 143 12.65 7.60 -7.29
C MET A 143 11.72 7.71 -8.49
N ARG A 144 12.06 8.47 -9.54
CA ARG A 144 11.29 8.46 -10.81
C ARG A 144 11.52 7.19 -11.60
N ASN A 145 12.77 6.75 -11.72
CA ASN A 145 13.10 5.52 -12.44
C ASN A 145 12.50 4.30 -11.72
N LEU A 146 12.61 4.24 -10.40
CA LEU A 146 11.99 3.18 -9.58
C LEU A 146 10.47 3.12 -9.78
N ASP A 147 9.78 4.26 -9.75
CA ASP A 147 8.33 4.33 -9.95
C ASP A 147 7.93 3.81 -11.34
N LEU A 148 8.65 4.22 -12.39
CA LEU A 148 8.41 3.73 -13.75
C LEU A 148 8.61 2.21 -13.83
N MET A 149 9.70 1.68 -13.27
CA MET A 149 9.97 0.25 -13.27
C MET A 149 8.86 -0.56 -12.59
N LEU A 150 8.42 -0.13 -11.40
CA LEU A 150 7.37 -0.83 -10.64
C LEU A 150 5.98 -0.68 -11.27
N ARG A 151 5.71 0.40 -12.00
CA ARG A 151 4.46 0.56 -12.78
C ARG A 151 4.44 -0.31 -14.04
N VAL A 152 5.58 -0.42 -14.72
CA VAL A 152 5.69 -1.21 -15.95
C VAL A 152 5.71 -2.71 -15.64
N ASN A 153 6.43 -3.12 -14.59
CA ASN A 153 6.50 -4.51 -14.15
C ASN A 153 6.35 -4.62 -12.62
N PRO A 154 5.11 -4.72 -12.12
CA PRO A 154 4.84 -4.86 -10.68
C PRO A 154 5.47 -6.10 -10.03
N ALA A 155 5.82 -7.14 -10.81
CA ALA A 155 6.48 -8.33 -10.29
C ALA A 155 7.91 -8.05 -9.79
N LEU A 156 8.57 -7.01 -10.34
CA LEU A 156 9.90 -6.57 -9.89
C LEU A 156 9.93 -6.16 -8.42
N PHE A 157 8.79 -5.80 -7.84
CA PHE A 157 8.73 -5.43 -6.43
C PHE A 157 9.37 -6.50 -5.54
N VAL A 158 9.10 -7.79 -5.80
CA VAL A 158 9.66 -8.91 -5.01
C VAL A 158 11.19 -8.93 -5.11
N THR A 159 11.72 -8.79 -6.32
CA THR A 159 13.17 -8.77 -6.59
C THR A 159 13.84 -7.56 -5.94
N LEU A 160 13.14 -6.42 -5.88
CA LEU A 160 13.66 -5.16 -5.35
C LEU A 160 13.40 -4.98 -3.85
N GLU A 161 12.73 -5.91 -3.15
CA GLU A 161 12.42 -5.76 -1.71
C GLU A 161 13.65 -5.40 -0.85
N PRO A 162 14.84 -6.03 -1.01
CA PRO A 162 16.01 -5.67 -0.21
C PRO A 162 16.46 -4.21 -0.43
N MET A 163 16.47 -3.76 -1.68
CA MET A 163 16.82 -2.38 -2.05
C MET A 163 15.77 -1.40 -1.50
N LEU A 164 14.48 -1.73 -1.64
CA LEU A 164 13.38 -0.90 -1.14
C LEU A 164 13.43 -0.74 0.38
N LEU A 165 13.75 -1.81 1.11
CA LEU A 165 13.98 -1.74 2.56
C LEU A 165 15.19 -0.87 2.90
N SER A 166 16.31 -1.06 2.20
CA SER A 166 17.50 -0.23 2.40
C SER A 166 17.23 1.25 2.14
N LEU A 167 16.47 1.58 1.09
CA LEU A 167 16.06 2.96 0.78
C LEU A 167 15.13 3.53 1.84
N ALA A 168 14.19 2.74 2.37
CA ALA A 168 13.28 3.19 3.42
C ALA A 168 14.00 3.45 4.75
N SER A 169 15.10 2.73 5.01
CA SER A 169 15.94 2.92 6.20
C SER A 169 17.02 4.00 6.03
N GLU A 170 17.25 4.52 4.82
CA GLU A 170 18.25 5.55 4.55
C GLU A 170 17.69 6.97 4.80
N PRO A 171 18.18 7.73 5.81
CA PRO A 171 17.63 9.05 6.14
C PRO A 171 17.67 10.04 4.97
N ARG A 172 18.72 9.98 4.13
CA ARG A 172 18.83 10.87 2.96
C ARG A 172 17.73 10.62 1.92
N ALA A 173 17.21 9.40 1.84
CA ALA A 173 16.18 9.01 0.88
C ALA A 173 14.76 9.33 1.32
N HIS A 174 14.53 9.63 2.60
CA HIS A 174 13.18 9.82 3.14
C HIS A 174 12.39 10.95 2.46
N GLU A 175 13.05 12.04 2.09
CA GLU A 175 12.38 13.15 1.41
C GLU A 175 11.93 12.75 0.00
N ALA A 176 12.86 12.31 -0.85
CA ALA A 176 12.57 11.87 -2.20
C ALA A 176 11.56 10.71 -2.25
N LEU A 177 11.67 9.75 -1.32
CA LEU A 177 10.75 8.62 -1.22
C LEU A 177 9.36 9.10 -0.78
N ALA A 178 9.27 9.96 0.23
CA ALA A 178 7.99 10.50 0.69
C ALA A 178 7.28 11.32 -0.41
N ASP A 179 8.02 12.16 -1.14
CA ASP A 179 7.49 12.95 -2.25
C ASP A 179 6.93 12.06 -3.36
N ARG A 180 7.68 11.00 -3.72
CA ARG A 180 7.19 10.03 -4.71
C ARG A 180 5.93 9.31 -4.20
N LEU A 181 5.93 8.88 -2.94
CA LEU A 181 4.80 8.19 -2.34
C LEU A 181 3.58 9.11 -2.15
N ALA A 182 3.74 10.42 -2.01
CA ALA A 182 2.64 11.38 -1.92
C ALA A 182 1.79 11.41 -3.21
N SER A 183 2.37 11.03 -4.36
CA SER A 183 1.63 10.83 -5.62
C SER A 183 0.78 9.54 -5.67
N ALA A 184 0.67 8.82 -4.56
CA ALA A 184 -0.07 7.57 -4.40
C ALA A 184 0.21 6.52 -5.48
N PRO A 185 1.49 6.13 -5.72
CA PRO A 185 1.79 5.11 -6.70
C PRO A 185 1.19 3.75 -6.30
N PRO A 186 0.84 2.86 -7.26
CA PRO A 186 0.19 1.58 -6.97
C PRO A 186 0.94 0.67 -5.99
N TRP A 187 2.27 0.83 -5.89
CA TRP A 187 3.13 0.06 -5.00
C TRP A 187 3.29 0.67 -3.60
N ARG A 188 2.72 1.84 -3.32
CA ARG A 188 2.83 2.55 -2.02
C ARG A 188 2.41 1.69 -0.83
N GLY A 189 1.17 1.20 -0.83
CA GLY A 189 0.64 0.44 0.30
C GLY A 189 1.47 -0.83 0.56
N ARG A 190 1.93 -1.49 -0.51
CA ARG A 190 2.82 -2.66 -0.42
C ARG A 190 4.18 -2.31 0.17
N LEU A 191 4.76 -1.17 -0.18
CA LEU A 191 6.01 -0.69 0.43
C LEU A 191 5.82 -0.42 1.93
N LEU A 192 4.80 0.34 2.31
CA LEU A 192 4.60 0.69 3.71
C LEU A 192 4.37 -0.56 4.58
N ALA A 193 3.63 -1.54 4.04
CA ALA A 193 3.49 -2.84 4.69
C ALA A 193 4.81 -3.61 4.79
N LEU A 194 5.62 -3.64 3.72
CA LEU A 194 6.94 -4.26 3.72
C LEU A 194 7.85 -3.64 4.79
N VAL A 195 7.92 -2.31 4.84
CA VAL A 195 8.77 -1.55 5.77
C VAL A 195 8.32 -1.78 7.21
N ALA A 196 7.04 -1.64 7.52
CA ALA A 196 6.53 -1.89 8.87
C ALA A 196 6.69 -3.35 9.32
N ALA A 197 6.70 -4.31 8.39
CA ALA A 197 6.88 -5.71 8.71
C ALA A 197 8.35 -6.11 8.89
N LYS A 198 9.23 -5.65 7.99
CA LYS A 198 10.59 -6.20 7.81
C LYS A 198 11.74 -5.22 8.07
N ALA A 199 11.50 -3.92 8.27
CA ALA A 199 12.59 -2.99 8.58
C ALA A 199 13.30 -3.40 9.89
N PRO A 200 14.63 -3.62 9.88
CA PRO A 200 15.36 -4.06 11.07
C PRO A 200 15.30 -3.03 12.19
N ASP A 201 15.57 -1.77 11.85
CA ASP A 201 15.52 -0.64 12.78
C ASP A 201 14.26 0.19 12.55
N ARG A 202 13.39 0.20 13.57
CA ARG A 202 12.19 1.03 13.61
C ARG A 202 12.52 2.53 13.60
N GLN A 203 13.56 2.95 14.33
CA GLN A 203 13.92 4.36 14.45
C GLN A 203 14.42 4.91 13.11
N ALA A 204 15.12 4.10 12.31
CA ALA A 204 15.52 4.45 10.96
C ALA A 204 14.35 4.70 10.00
N VAL A 205 13.20 4.04 10.19
CA VAL A 205 12.05 4.18 9.27
C VAL A 205 10.94 5.08 9.79
N ALA A 206 10.92 5.40 11.09
CA ALA A 206 9.91 6.26 11.70
C ALA A 206 9.80 7.66 11.04
N PRO A 207 10.90 8.34 10.64
CA PRO A 207 10.81 9.65 9.99
C PRO A 207 10.13 9.59 8.62
N LEU A 208 10.23 8.48 7.87
CA LEU A 208 9.51 8.28 6.62
C LEU A 208 7.99 8.27 6.87
N PHE A 209 7.52 7.48 7.83
CA PHE A 209 6.10 7.43 8.20
C PHE A 209 5.59 8.79 8.72
N ASP A 210 6.39 9.49 9.51
CA ASP A 210 6.02 10.83 10.01
C ASP A 210 5.89 11.85 8.89
N ARG A 211 6.81 11.84 7.92
CA ARG A 211 6.76 12.72 6.75
C ARG A 211 5.52 12.43 5.90
N LEU A 212 5.21 11.16 5.64
CA LEU A 212 4.00 10.75 4.90
C LEU A 212 2.71 11.15 5.60
N ARG A 213 2.67 11.03 6.93
CA ARG A 213 1.53 11.44 7.75
C ARG A 213 1.27 12.95 7.68
N LYS A 214 2.32 13.75 7.60
CA LYS A 214 2.25 15.22 7.51
C LYS A 214 2.04 15.73 6.07
N ALA A 215 2.32 14.92 5.06
CA ALA A 215 2.13 15.27 3.66
C ALA A 215 0.64 15.36 3.27
N PRO A 216 0.28 16.11 2.22
CA PRO A 216 -1.07 16.11 1.67
C PRO A 216 -1.54 14.68 1.36
N GLY A 217 -2.76 14.35 1.78
CA GLY A 217 -3.31 12.99 1.66
C GLY A 217 -2.95 12.04 2.81
N GLY A 218 -1.92 12.35 3.60
CA GLY A 218 -1.57 11.62 4.83
C GLY A 218 -1.28 10.13 4.64
N LEU A 219 -1.47 9.36 5.71
CA LEU A 219 -1.52 7.90 5.68
C LEU A 219 -2.98 7.46 5.56
N ALA A 220 -3.28 6.55 4.64
CA ALA A 220 -4.59 5.91 4.59
C ALA A 220 -4.83 5.08 5.88
N PRO A 221 -6.09 4.85 6.31
CA PRO A 221 -6.37 4.12 7.55
C PRO A 221 -5.69 2.74 7.64
N ALA A 222 -5.60 2.01 6.52
CA ALA A 222 -4.90 0.73 6.45
C ALA A 222 -3.38 0.88 6.61
N GLU A 223 -2.77 1.91 6.00
CA GLU A 223 -1.34 2.21 6.12
C GLU A 223 -0.99 2.61 7.55
N LEU A 224 -1.82 3.45 8.17
CA LEU A 224 -1.68 3.84 9.56
C LEU A 224 -1.80 2.63 10.48
N SER A 225 -2.80 1.75 10.27
CA SER A 225 -2.98 0.56 11.11
C SER A 225 -1.73 -0.32 11.10
N VAL A 226 -1.15 -0.57 9.93
CA VAL A 226 0.06 -1.39 9.81
C VAL A 226 1.25 -0.77 10.55
N TRP A 227 1.37 0.56 10.55
CA TRP A 227 2.40 1.25 11.33
C TRP A 227 2.15 1.19 12.84
N LEU A 228 0.91 1.38 13.28
CA LEU A 228 0.52 1.26 14.69
C LEU A 228 0.72 -0.16 15.22
N ASP A 229 0.42 -1.19 14.41
CA ASP A 229 0.65 -2.59 14.76
C ASP A 229 2.15 -2.91 14.90
N ARG A 230 3.02 -2.26 14.11
CA ARG A 230 4.48 -2.35 14.30
C ARG A 230 4.90 -1.71 15.62
N LEU A 231 4.44 -0.49 15.91
CA LEU A 231 4.74 0.17 17.20
C LEU A 231 4.27 -0.68 18.39
N GLY A 232 3.11 -1.32 18.26
CA GLY A 232 2.58 -2.22 19.27
C GLY A 232 3.44 -3.47 19.50
N ARG A 233 3.92 -4.11 18.42
CA ARG A 233 4.86 -5.24 18.51
C ARG A 233 6.18 -4.86 19.17
N ASP A 234 6.62 -3.63 18.97
CA ASP A 234 7.86 -3.10 19.54
C ASP A 234 7.65 -2.53 20.97
N GLY A 235 6.46 -2.65 21.55
CA GLY A 235 6.12 -2.23 22.92
C GLY A 235 5.80 -0.73 23.08
N GLU A 236 5.86 0.04 22.01
CA GLU A 236 5.77 1.51 21.97
C GLU A 236 4.30 2.00 21.91
N TRP A 237 3.42 1.40 22.71
CA TRP A 237 1.97 1.66 22.66
C TRP A 237 1.59 3.10 23.00
N GLY A 238 2.35 3.77 23.87
CA GLY A 238 2.15 5.19 24.16
C GLY A 238 2.41 6.07 22.93
N GLN A 239 3.49 5.81 22.18
CA GLN A 239 3.77 6.50 20.93
C GLN A 239 2.71 6.18 19.88
N ALA A 240 2.29 4.92 19.77
CA ALA A 240 1.21 4.50 18.87
C ALA A 240 -0.09 5.27 19.16
N TYR A 241 -0.46 5.42 20.44
CA TYR A 241 -1.64 6.17 20.85
C TYR A 241 -1.55 7.64 20.44
N LEU A 242 -0.42 8.31 20.70
CA LEU A 242 -0.24 9.71 20.32
C LEU A 242 -0.31 9.93 18.80
N ILE A 243 0.29 9.03 18.01
CA ILE A 243 0.20 9.08 16.55
C ILE A 243 -1.24 8.91 16.10
N TRP A 244 -1.97 7.94 16.65
CA TRP A 244 -3.37 7.71 16.33
C TRP A 244 -4.26 8.91 16.68
N VAL A 245 -4.09 9.50 17.88
CA VAL A 245 -4.83 10.71 18.31
C VAL A 245 -4.59 11.87 17.34
N SER A 246 -3.36 12.04 16.84
CA SER A 246 -3.03 13.10 15.88
C SER A 246 -3.74 13.00 14.52
N GLN A 247 -4.42 11.88 14.25
CA GLN A 247 -5.18 11.64 13.02
C GLN A 247 -6.69 11.80 13.22
N LEU A 248 -7.14 12.01 14.46
CA LEU A 248 -8.55 12.22 14.74
C LEU A 248 -8.97 13.64 14.34
N PRO A 249 -10.19 13.82 13.78
CA PRO A 249 -10.70 15.14 13.47
C PRO A 249 -10.98 15.94 14.76
N PRO A 250 -10.94 17.28 14.72
CA PRO A 250 -10.98 18.13 15.90
C PRO A 250 -12.16 17.87 16.85
N GLU A 251 -13.32 17.52 16.32
CA GLU A 251 -14.55 17.26 17.09
C GLU A 251 -14.39 16.01 17.97
N ARG A 252 -13.53 15.07 17.57
CA ARG A 252 -13.26 13.84 18.31
C ARG A 252 -12.17 14.01 19.38
N LEU A 253 -11.47 15.14 19.39
CA LEU A 253 -10.44 15.43 20.39
C LEU A 253 -11.02 15.99 21.70
N GLN A 254 -12.18 16.65 21.65
CA GLN A 254 -12.79 17.30 22.83
C GLN A 254 -13.21 16.31 23.93
N GLY A 255 -13.50 15.05 23.56
CA GLY A 255 -13.86 13.97 24.48
C GLY A 255 -12.73 12.97 24.71
N LEU A 256 -11.48 13.32 24.42
CA LEU A 256 -10.36 12.41 24.57
C LEU A 256 -10.10 12.11 26.06
N GLY A 257 -9.98 10.84 26.39
CA GLY A 257 -9.60 10.37 27.71
C GLY A 257 -8.83 9.05 27.61
N ASN A 258 -8.67 8.38 28.74
CA ASN A 258 -8.05 7.04 28.79
C ASN A 258 -8.87 5.95 28.10
N LEU A 259 -10.16 6.23 27.86
CA LEU A 259 -11.06 5.40 27.06
C LEU A 259 -11.65 6.29 25.97
N TYR A 260 -11.49 5.88 24.72
CA TYR A 260 -12.00 6.64 23.59
C TYR A 260 -13.46 6.29 23.30
N ASN A 261 -14.27 7.31 22.97
CA ASN A 261 -15.67 7.13 22.54
C ASN A 261 -16.49 6.24 23.50
N GLY A 262 -16.31 6.43 24.81
CA GLY A 262 -17.02 5.66 25.84
C GLY A 262 -18.52 5.99 25.96
N SER A 263 -18.97 7.07 25.33
CA SER A 263 -20.40 7.40 25.13
C SER A 263 -20.99 6.80 23.85
N PHE A 264 -20.18 6.13 23.02
CA PHE A 264 -20.63 5.46 21.80
C PHE A 264 -21.35 6.37 20.77
N GLU A 265 -21.14 7.68 20.83
CA GLU A 265 -21.74 8.64 19.89
C GLU A 265 -21.14 8.52 18.48
N TRP A 266 -19.85 8.15 18.39
CA TRP A 266 -19.14 8.05 17.11
C TRP A 266 -19.10 6.64 16.56
N GLU A 267 -19.22 6.51 15.23
CA GLU A 267 -19.01 5.22 14.56
C GLU A 267 -17.57 4.75 14.84
N PRO A 268 -17.38 3.50 15.29
CA PRO A 268 -16.04 2.96 15.45
C PRO A 268 -15.31 3.00 14.10
N GLY A 269 -14.14 3.63 14.10
CA GLY A 269 -13.27 3.69 12.94
C GLY A 269 -12.54 2.37 12.71
N GLN A 270 -11.76 2.32 11.64
CA GLN A 270 -10.80 1.24 11.41
C GLN A 270 -9.47 1.59 12.08
N GLY A 271 -8.77 0.60 12.63
CA GLY A 271 -7.44 0.77 13.23
C GLY A 271 -7.41 0.57 14.75
N ALA A 272 -6.24 0.80 15.34
CA ALA A 272 -6.01 0.65 16.78
C ALA A 272 -6.82 1.67 17.60
N PHE A 273 -7.08 1.35 18.88
CA PHE A 273 -7.79 2.19 19.88
C PHE A 273 -9.26 2.53 19.60
N HIS A 274 -9.80 2.26 18.40
CA HIS A 274 -11.24 2.25 18.18
C HIS A 274 -11.92 1.06 18.86
N TRP A 275 -13.21 1.19 19.16
CA TRP A 275 -14.04 0.06 19.57
C TRP A 275 -14.07 -1.02 18.47
N ARG A 276 -13.73 -2.24 18.83
CA ARG A 276 -13.87 -3.44 17.99
C ARG A 276 -15.19 -4.11 18.35
N LEU A 277 -16.14 -4.05 17.41
CA LEU A 277 -17.45 -4.69 17.53
C LEU A 277 -17.48 -5.92 16.62
N ALA A 278 -16.96 -7.04 17.10
CA ALA A 278 -16.82 -8.27 16.33
C ALA A 278 -18.16 -9.02 16.23
N ARG A 279 -18.44 -9.64 15.08
CA ARG A 279 -19.65 -10.47 14.93
C ARG A 279 -19.49 -11.81 15.67
N VAL A 280 -20.58 -12.30 16.25
CA VAL A 280 -20.67 -13.65 16.82
C VAL A 280 -22.10 -14.19 16.64
N ALA A 281 -22.22 -15.47 16.32
CA ALA A 281 -23.54 -16.09 16.18
C ALA A 281 -24.30 -16.03 17.52
N GLY A 282 -25.56 -15.60 17.48
CA GLY A 282 -26.42 -15.50 18.66
C GLY A 282 -26.32 -14.20 19.46
N ALA A 283 -25.50 -13.24 19.01
CA ALA A 283 -25.52 -11.88 19.55
C ALA A 283 -25.45 -10.82 18.45
N ARG A 284 -26.17 -9.72 18.67
CA ARG A 284 -26.16 -8.53 17.83
C ARG A 284 -25.64 -7.34 18.63
N ILE A 285 -24.66 -6.63 18.06
CA ILE A 285 -24.01 -5.48 18.68
C ILE A 285 -24.32 -4.27 17.81
N ASP A 286 -24.99 -3.27 18.37
CA ASP A 286 -25.40 -2.06 17.66
C ASP A 286 -25.15 -0.82 18.53
N ARG A 287 -25.16 0.36 17.89
CA ARG A 287 -25.26 1.66 18.58
C ARG A 287 -26.62 2.24 18.26
N LEU A 288 -27.48 2.41 19.26
CA LEU A 288 -28.87 2.82 19.05
C LEU A 288 -29.31 3.88 20.06
N PRO A 289 -30.26 4.74 19.70
CA PRO A 289 -30.89 5.64 20.65
C PRO A 289 -31.69 4.87 21.70
N THR A 290 -31.72 5.40 22.91
CA THR A 290 -32.45 4.80 24.04
C THR A 290 -32.65 5.85 25.13
N ASP A 291 -33.78 5.76 25.83
CA ASP A 291 -34.10 6.71 26.90
C ASP A 291 -33.17 6.51 28.11
N GLY A 292 -32.69 7.64 28.65
CA GLY A 292 -31.78 7.68 29.80
C GLY A 292 -30.30 7.52 29.48
N ALA A 293 -29.92 7.40 28.20
CA ALA A 293 -28.54 7.54 27.76
C ALA A 293 -28.03 8.98 27.92
N GLN A 294 -26.74 9.14 28.20
CA GLN A 294 -26.03 10.41 28.11
C GLN A 294 -25.64 10.69 26.67
N GLY A 295 -26.48 11.44 25.97
CA GLY A 295 -26.28 11.77 24.56
C GLY A 295 -27.41 11.20 23.71
N ARG A 296 -27.07 10.79 22.50
CA ARG A 296 -28.03 10.32 21.49
C ARG A 296 -27.99 8.81 21.30
N LEU A 297 -26.86 8.17 21.53
CA LEU A 297 -26.64 6.75 21.26
C LEU A 297 -26.07 6.05 22.49
N ALA A 298 -26.34 4.75 22.59
CA ALA A 298 -25.68 3.87 23.55
C ALA A 298 -25.29 2.57 22.87
N LEU A 299 -24.30 1.87 23.43
CA LEU A 299 -23.96 0.52 23.00
C LEU A 299 -25.07 -0.44 23.43
N ARG A 300 -25.62 -1.20 22.49
CA ARG A 300 -26.55 -2.30 22.73
C ARG A 300 -25.93 -3.62 22.35
N VAL A 301 -26.03 -4.60 23.24
CA VAL A 301 -25.79 -6.01 22.94
C VAL A 301 -27.07 -6.80 23.17
N ALA A 302 -27.59 -7.44 22.13
CA ALA A 302 -28.80 -8.25 22.16
C ALA A 302 -28.46 -9.73 21.90
N PHE A 303 -29.01 -10.64 22.70
CA PHE A 303 -28.73 -12.08 22.65
C PHE A 303 -29.99 -12.89 22.32
N GLU A 304 -29.82 -13.94 21.51
CA GLU A 304 -30.89 -14.78 20.95
C GLU A 304 -31.26 -15.99 21.84
N ASP A 305 -31.08 -15.90 23.16
CA ASP A 305 -31.37 -16.97 24.14
C ASP A 305 -30.67 -18.31 23.86
N ARG A 306 -29.43 -18.25 23.38
CA ARG A 306 -28.62 -19.43 23.01
C ARG A 306 -27.24 -19.38 23.65
N ARG A 307 -26.44 -20.44 23.44
CA ARG A 307 -25.04 -20.48 23.85
C ARG A 307 -24.23 -19.52 22.98
N VAL A 308 -23.56 -18.57 23.63
CA VAL A 308 -22.69 -17.59 22.97
C VAL A 308 -21.40 -17.43 23.78
N PRO A 309 -20.23 -17.83 23.27
CA PRO A 309 -18.94 -17.52 23.89
C PRO A 309 -18.59 -16.05 23.63
N PHE A 310 -19.22 -15.14 24.37
CA PHE A 310 -19.19 -13.71 24.09
C PHE A 310 -17.93 -13.03 24.64
N ALA A 311 -17.16 -12.39 23.77
CA ALA A 311 -16.02 -11.50 24.10
C ALA A 311 -15.79 -10.45 22.99
N ASN A 312 -16.90 -9.99 22.40
CA ASN A 312 -16.90 -9.40 21.06
C ASN A 312 -16.95 -7.87 21.02
N VAL A 313 -16.99 -7.21 22.17
CA VAL A 313 -16.83 -5.76 22.29
C VAL A 313 -15.53 -5.50 23.02
N SER A 314 -14.58 -4.87 22.35
CA SER A 314 -13.30 -4.55 22.97
C SER A 314 -12.70 -3.24 22.51
N GLN A 315 -11.84 -2.65 23.33
CA GLN A 315 -11.02 -1.52 22.95
C GLN A 315 -9.60 -1.73 23.47
N LEU A 316 -8.61 -1.44 22.61
CA LEU A 316 -7.22 -1.39 23.03
C LEU A 316 -6.98 -0.09 23.80
N LEU A 317 -6.25 -0.18 24.91
CA LEU A 317 -5.86 0.93 25.75
C LEU A 317 -4.32 1.01 25.82
N ALA A 318 -3.80 2.21 26.01
CA ALA A 318 -2.37 2.48 26.25
C ALA A 318 -2.21 3.25 27.56
N LEU A 319 -2.65 2.66 28.67
CA LEU A 319 -2.57 3.29 29.99
C LEU A 319 -1.14 3.15 30.54
N ALA A 320 -0.62 4.26 31.08
CA ALA A 320 0.63 4.22 31.84
C ALA A 320 0.45 3.43 33.15
N PRO A 321 1.54 2.92 33.76
CA PRO A 321 1.47 2.24 35.04
C PRO A 321 0.78 3.07 36.14
N GLY A 322 -0.02 2.40 36.97
CA GLY A 322 -0.71 3.02 38.10
C GLY A 322 -2.13 2.53 38.31
N ARG A 323 -2.84 3.19 39.24
CA ARG A 323 -4.20 2.83 39.67
C ARG A 323 -5.25 3.61 38.90
N TYR A 324 -6.29 2.90 38.48
CA TYR A 324 -7.37 3.43 37.67
C TYR A 324 -8.73 2.94 38.17
N THR A 325 -9.77 3.69 37.81
CA THR A 325 -11.16 3.30 37.99
C THR A 325 -11.84 3.32 36.62
N LEU A 326 -12.36 2.16 36.20
CA LEU A 326 -13.33 2.06 35.13
C LEU A 326 -14.70 2.39 35.72
N SER A 327 -15.46 3.27 35.08
CA SER A 327 -16.85 3.57 35.47
C SER A 327 -17.71 3.80 34.24
N GLY A 328 -19.02 3.66 34.41
CA GLY A 328 -20.00 3.94 33.36
C GLY A 328 -21.42 3.67 33.82
N GLN A 329 -22.36 3.73 32.88
CA GLN A 329 -23.75 3.35 33.09
C GLN A 329 -24.08 2.08 32.33
N ALA A 330 -24.90 1.22 32.95
CA ALA A 330 -25.41 0.03 32.32
C ALA A 330 -26.90 -0.17 32.61
N LYS A 331 -27.64 -0.70 31.65
CA LYS A 331 -29.06 -1.05 31.78
C LYS A 331 -29.28 -2.48 31.28
N PRO A 332 -29.54 -3.43 32.19
CA PRO A 332 -29.97 -4.77 31.80
C PRO A 332 -31.45 -4.73 31.43
N ASP A 333 -31.79 -5.33 30.29
CA ASP A 333 -33.15 -5.39 29.77
C ASP A 333 -33.48 -6.85 29.48
N ASN A 334 -34.15 -7.48 30.45
CA ASN A 334 -34.43 -8.90 30.51
C ASN A 334 -33.20 -9.78 30.21
N LEU A 335 -32.03 -9.40 30.73
CA LEU A 335 -30.74 -10.05 30.54
C LEU A 335 -30.64 -11.33 31.38
N ARG A 336 -30.94 -12.46 30.75
CA ARG A 336 -30.94 -13.79 31.36
C ARG A 336 -29.60 -14.47 31.11
N THR A 337 -28.83 -14.68 32.17
CA THR A 337 -27.55 -15.37 32.16
C THR A 337 -27.20 -15.78 33.58
N GLU A 338 -26.57 -16.94 33.73
CA GLU A 338 -26.13 -17.45 35.04
C GLU A 338 -24.96 -16.63 35.60
N ARG A 339 -23.96 -16.37 34.75
CA ARG A 339 -22.69 -15.72 35.15
C ARG A 339 -22.75 -14.19 35.09
N GLY A 340 -23.63 -13.61 34.27
CA GLY A 340 -23.69 -12.16 34.04
C GLY A 340 -22.62 -11.66 33.07
N LEU A 341 -22.86 -10.50 32.45
CA LEU A 341 -21.85 -9.84 31.62
C LEU A 341 -20.91 -9.00 32.48
N VAL A 342 -19.63 -9.03 32.15
CA VAL A 342 -18.60 -8.27 32.86
C VAL A 342 -17.70 -7.52 31.88
N TRP A 343 -17.30 -6.31 32.26
CA TRP A 343 -16.14 -5.66 31.65
C TRP A 343 -14.89 -6.12 32.38
N THR A 344 -13.89 -6.55 31.62
CA THR A 344 -12.60 -7.00 32.14
C THR A 344 -11.49 -6.19 31.50
N VAL A 345 -10.50 -5.80 32.30
CA VAL A 345 -9.24 -5.23 31.82
C VAL A 345 -8.14 -6.28 31.93
N THR A 346 -7.40 -6.51 30.85
CA THR A 346 -6.27 -7.48 30.80
C THR A 346 -5.07 -6.85 30.12
N CYS A 347 -3.85 -7.26 30.46
CA CYS A 347 -2.68 -6.84 29.69
C CYS A 347 -2.73 -7.43 28.27
N ALA A 348 -2.29 -6.66 27.27
CA ALA A 348 -2.26 -7.10 25.88
C ALA A 348 -1.25 -8.24 25.62
N SER A 349 -0.24 -8.35 26.48
CA SER A 349 0.72 -9.47 26.59
C SER A 349 0.09 -10.78 27.09
N GLY A 350 -1.15 -10.73 27.61
CA GLY A 350 -1.83 -11.84 28.25
C GLY A 350 -1.76 -11.77 29.78
N GLY A 351 -2.16 -12.87 30.43
CA GLY A 351 -2.18 -12.98 31.89
C GLY A 351 -3.58 -12.85 32.51
N ALA A 352 -3.60 -12.70 33.83
CA ALA A 352 -4.83 -12.54 34.61
C ALA A 352 -5.51 -11.18 34.37
N ALA A 353 -6.80 -11.10 34.67
CA ALA A 353 -7.53 -9.84 34.68
C ALA A 353 -6.94 -8.88 35.71
N LEU A 354 -6.64 -7.65 35.28
CA LEU A 354 -6.23 -6.54 36.15
C LEU A 354 -7.39 -6.02 36.99
N GLY A 355 -8.61 -6.13 36.45
CA GLY A 355 -9.83 -5.80 37.14
C GLY A 355 -11.07 -6.20 36.36
N GLU A 356 -12.18 -6.32 37.07
CA GLU A 356 -13.45 -6.78 36.54
C GLU A 356 -14.62 -6.06 37.23
N THR A 357 -15.66 -5.71 36.47
CA THR A 357 -16.89 -5.14 37.02
C THR A 357 -17.78 -6.21 37.64
N ALA A 358 -18.65 -5.81 38.56
CA ALA A 358 -19.72 -6.68 39.04
C ALA A 358 -20.58 -7.21 37.86
N PRO A 359 -21.06 -8.47 37.90
CA PRO A 359 -21.81 -9.03 36.80
C PRO A 359 -23.16 -8.34 36.56
N LEU A 360 -23.40 -7.95 35.30
CA LEU A 360 -24.67 -7.41 34.84
C LEU A 360 -25.63 -8.54 34.48
N ARG A 361 -26.83 -8.52 35.08
CA ARG A 361 -27.91 -9.51 34.88
C ARG A 361 -29.28 -8.91 35.24
N GLY A 362 -30.34 -9.59 34.83
CA GLY A 362 -31.71 -9.29 35.23
C GLY A 362 -32.37 -8.19 34.38
N ASN A 363 -33.21 -7.39 35.01
CA ASN A 363 -33.94 -6.30 34.38
C ASN A 363 -33.97 -5.10 35.31
N GLY A 364 -33.77 -3.88 34.80
CA GLY A 364 -33.83 -2.69 35.63
C GLY A 364 -33.56 -1.39 34.88
N PRO A 365 -33.63 -0.24 35.57
CA PRO A 365 -33.24 1.05 35.01
C PRO A 365 -31.73 1.13 34.78
N TRP A 366 -31.29 2.22 34.16
CA TRP A 366 -29.89 2.60 34.13
C TRP A 366 -29.31 2.69 35.53
N ARG A 367 -28.13 2.10 35.72
CA ARG A 367 -27.39 2.16 36.98
C ARG A 367 -25.91 2.35 36.72
N GLN A 368 -25.24 3.01 37.64
CA GLN A 368 -23.79 3.16 37.58
C GLN A 368 -23.11 1.83 37.90
N PHE A 369 -21.97 1.60 37.26
CA PHE A 369 -21.03 0.55 37.63
C PHE A 369 -19.63 1.14 37.73
N GLU A 370 -18.79 0.50 38.53
CA GLU A 370 -17.39 0.83 38.67
C GLU A 370 -16.55 -0.42 38.93
N ALA A 371 -15.26 -0.33 38.59
CA ALA A 371 -14.24 -1.31 38.94
C ALA A 371 -12.89 -0.62 39.07
N ALA A 372 -12.21 -0.85 40.19
CA ALA A 372 -10.81 -0.44 40.36
C ALA A 372 -9.88 -1.49 39.75
N PHE A 373 -8.77 -1.04 39.17
CA PHE A 373 -7.71 -1.91 38.66
C PHE A 373 -6.36 -1.20 38.71
N GLU A 374 -5.28 -1.99 38.70
CA GLU A 374 -3.91 -1.49 38.69
C GLU A 374 -3.20 -1.99 37.43
N VAL A 375 -2.54 -1.07 36.73
CA VAL A 375 -1.69 -1.38 35.58
C VAL A 375 -0.25 -1.55 36.09
N PRO A 376 0.34 -2.76 35.99
CA PRO A 376 1.69 -3.02 36.43
C PRO A 376 2.73 -2.17 35.69
N ALA A 377 3.87 -1.91 36.34
CA ALA A 377 4.99 -1.19 35.74
C ALA A 377 5.73 -1.99 34.65
N GLN A 378 5.62 -3.32 34.69
CA GLN A 378 6.32 -4.24 33.78
C GLN A 378 5.29 -5.11 33.05
N ASP A 379 5.66 -5.60 31.86
CA ASP A 379 4.90 -6.56 31.05
C ASP A 379 3.45 -6.18 30.73
N CYS A 380 3.10 -4.90 30.79
CA CYS A 380 1.74 -4.42 30.56
C CYS A 380 1.69 -3.05 29.86
N ALA A 381 2.44 -2.89 28.77
CA ALA A 381 2.52 -1.63 28.02
C ALA A 381 1.20 -1.22 27.33
N ALA A 382 0.30 -2.18 27.09
CA ALA A 382 -1.07 -1.95 26.62
C ALA A 382 -2.04 -2.90 27.29
N GLN A 383 -3.32 -2.55 27.26
CA GLN A 383 -4.39 -3.32 27.88
C GLN A 383 -5.58 -3.49 26.94
N TRP A 384 -6.29 -4.59 27.08
CA TRP A 384 -7.60 -4.79 26.47
C TRP A 384 -8.69 -4.55 27.50
N LEU A 385 -9.60 -3.63 27.18
CA LEU A 385 -10.92 -3.59 27.80
C LEU A 385 -11.86 -4.47 26.97
N VAL A 386 -12.46 -5.47 27.58
CA VAL A 386 -13.32 -6.45 26.89
C VAL A 386 -14.62 -6.65 27.66
N LEU A 387 -15.75 -6.55 26.98
CA LEU A 387 -17.04 -7.03 27.50
C LEU A 387 -17.15 -8.52 27.17
N ARG A 388 -17.26 -9.34 28.21
CA ARG A 388 -17.33 -10.79 28.06
C ARG A 388 -18.40 -11.42 28.93
N LEU A 389 -18.80 -12.63 28.53
CA LEU A 389 -19.51 -13.57 29.37
C LEU A 389 -18.47 -14.52 29.99
N PRO A 390 -18.20 -14.46 31.32
CA PRO A 390 -17.14 -15.24 31.96
C PRO A 390 -17.60 -16.68 32.24
N ALA A 391 -18.02 -17.38 31.18
CA ALA A 391 -18.42 -18.78 31.22
C ALA A 391 -17.19 -19.69 31.26
N ARG A 392 -17.19 -20.65 32.19
CA ARG A 392 -16.12 -21.64 32.39
C ARG A 392 -16.43 -22.94 31.64
N ILE A 393 -17.72 -23.22 31.45
CA ILE A 393 -18.23 -24.40 30.77
C ILE A 393 -19.30 -24.01 29.73
N PRO A 394 -19.56 -24.84 28.70
CA PRO A 394 -20.55 -24.53 27.68
C PRO A 394 -21.98 -24.29 28.19
N ALA A 395 -22.35 -24.89 29.34
CA ALA A 395 -23.67 -24.67 29.94
C ALA A 395 -23.87 -23.22 30.40
N GLU A 396 -22.82 -22.59 30.94
CA GLU A 396 -22.82 -21.20 31.43
C GLU A 396 -22.83 -20.17 30.28
N GLN A 397 -22.65 -20.61 29.03
CA GLN A 397 -22.67 -19.73 27.85
C GLN A 397 -24.09 -19.35 27.41
N ARG A 398 -25.13 -19.94 27.99
CA ARG A 398 -26.51 -19.60 27.62
C ARG A 398 -26.83 -18.19 28.09
N ILE A 399 -27.19 -17.32 27.15
CA ILE A 399 -27.51 -15.92 27.41
C ILE A 399 -28.63 -15.44 26.50
N GLY A 400 -29.55 -14.65 27.05
CA GLY A 400 -30.67 -14.05 26.34
C GLY A 400 -31.00 -12.65 26.85
N GLY A 401 -31.74 -11.88 26.06
CA GLY A 401 -32.12 -10.50 26.40
C GLY A 401 -31.12 -9.46 25.92
N ARG A 402 -31.09 -8.30 26.57
CA ARG A 402 -30.34 -7.13 26.10
C ARG A 402 -29.54 -6.49 27.23
N ALA A 403 -28.39 -5.96 26.89
CA ALA A 403 -27.57 -5.12 27.75
C ALA A 403 -27.25 -3.82 27.03
N TRP A 404 -27.39 -2.70 27.74
CA TRP A 404 -27.01 -1.39 27.25
C TRP A 404 -25.88 -0.83 28.10
N PHE A 405 -24.94 -0.14 27.47
CA PHE A 405 -23.81 0.53 28.11
C PHE A 405 -23.60 1.92 27.55
N ASP A 406 -23.26 2.85 28.42
CA ASP A 406 -23.05 4.26 28.05
C ASP A 406 -22.17 4.99 29.08
N ALA A 407 -21.73 6.20 28.76
CA ALA A 407 -20.97 7.11 29.62
C ALA A 407 -19.72 6.47 30.24
N MET A 408 -19.09 5.56 29.51
CA MET A 408 -17.94 4.83 30.02
C MET A 408 -16.70 5.73 30.06
N LYS A 409 -15.93 5.63 31.13
CA LYS A 409 -14.68 6.38 31.33
C LYS A 409 -13.70 5.60 32.17
N ILE A 410 -12.42 5.86 31.94
CA ILE A 410 -11.32 5.38 32.78
C ILE A 410 -10.61 6.59 33.36
N THR A 411 -10.54 6.67 34.69
CA THR A 411 -9.91 7.79 35.40
C THR A 411 -8.75 7.28 36.23
N ARG A 412 -7.60 7.96 36.18
CA ARG A 412 -6.46 7.65 37.05
C ARG A 412 -6.78 8.11 38.46
N VAL A 413 -6.59 7.23 39.44
CA VAL A 413 -6.74 7.57 40.86
C VAL A 413 -5.51 8.38 41.26
N ARG A 414 -5.71 9.65 41.63
CA ARG A 414 -4.63 10.45 42.22
C ARG A 414 -4.46 9.98 43.66
N VAL A 415 -3.25 9.57 44.03
CA VAL A 415 -2.91 9.40 45.44
C VAL A 415 -2.89 10.80 46.05
N SER A 416 -3.86 11.09 46.91
CA SER A 416 -3.80 12.26 47.78
C SER A 416 -2.63 12.01 48.74
N ASN A 417 -1.59 12.84 48.65
CA ASN A 417 -0.56 12.91 49.69
C ASN A 417 -1.12 13.60 50.93
#